data_AF-A0AAQ2UWP6-F1
#
_entry.id   AF-A0AAQ2UWP6-F1
#
_cell.length_a   1.000
_cell.length_b   1.000
_cell.length_c   1.000
_cell.angle_alpha   90.00
_cell.angle_beta   90.00
_cell.angle_gamma   90.00
#
_symmetry.space_group_name_H-M   'P 1'
#
loop_
_entity.id
_entity.type
_entity.pdbx_description
1 polymer ?
#
loop_
_entity_poly.entity_id
_entity_poly.type
_entity_poly.pdbx_seq_one_letter_code
_entity_poly.pdbx_strand_id
1 'polypeptide(L)'
;MQLDKHSREYKVLKSLSRLFHKANPDAQKSRYLFGLNEYSTEQNAIDIGADTFPAFKTAYETYIDLHDALMGRHADELKNIITNYQPNGTPLDTAMHTLRKNLNGVINAAKSSYSNGPIEGINRKIKELKRACYGFSNQANMFTRVYQLIA
;
A
#
# COMPACT_ATOMS: atom_id res chain seq x y z
N MET A 1 3.27 25.26 -1.00
CA MET A 1 4.67 25.55 -0.64
C MET A 1 5.55 24.71 -1.56
N GLN A 2 6.39 25.32 -2.40
CA GLN A 2 7.33 24.57 -3.25
C GLN A 2 8.59 24.29 -2.46
N LEU A 3 8.94 23.02 -2.29
CA LEU A 3 10.20 22.59 -1.69
C LEU A 3 11.37 22.96 -2.60
N ASP A 4 12.47 23.41 -2.01
CA ASP A 4 13.72 23.60 -2.75
C ASP A 4 14.25 22.25 -3.26
N LYS A 5 14.74 22.22 -4.51
CA LYS A 5 15.18 20.98 -5.16
C LYS A 5 16.46 20.41 -4.54
N HIS A 6 17.23 21.21 -3.81
CA HIS A 6 18.46 20.79 -3.16
C HIS A 6 18.27 20.42 -1.69
N SER A 7 17.10 20.76 -1.11
CA SER A 7 16.68 20.40 0.25
C SER A 7 16.71 18.89 0.50
N ARG A 8 16.95 18.50 1.77
CA ARG A 8 17.03 17.09 2.18
C ARG A 8 15.64 16.46 2.06
N GLU A 9 14.62 17.20 2.44
CA GLU A 9 13.20 16.89 2.40
C GLU A 9 12.78 16.53 0.97
N TYR A 10 13.11 17.36 -0.02
CA TYR A 10 12.82 17.07 -1.43
C TYR A 10 13.52 15.81 -1.92
N LYS A 11 14.80 15.65 -1.56
CA LYS A 11 15.58 14.46 -1.92
C LYS A 11 14.98 13.19 -1.34
N VAL A 12 14.59 13.18 -0.06
CA VAL A 12 13.89 12.05 0.56
C VAL A 12 12.59 11.74 -0.17
N LEU A 13 11.70 12.72 -0.28
CA LEU A 13 10.36 12.51 -0.82
C LEU A 13 10.37 12.09 -2.30
N LYS A 14 11.39 12.50 -3.06
CA LYS A 14 11.51 12.14 -4.48
C LYS A 14 12.29 10.85 -4.70
N SER A 15 13.51 10.76 -4.19
CA SER A 15 14.44 9.67 -4.50
C SER A 15 14.31 8.47 -3.56
N LEU A 16 13.91 8.70 -2.31
CA LEU A 16 13.74 7.67 -1.29
C LEU A 16 12.26 7.38 -0.99
N SER A 17 11.35 7.76 -1.89
CA SER A 17 9.89 7.57 -1.74
C SER A 17 9.46 6.12 -1.44
N ARG A 18 10.28 5.15 -1.86
CA ARG A 18 10.05 3.72 -1.58
C ARG A 18 10.16 3.37 -0.10
N LEU A 19 10.88 4.16 0.71
CA LEU A 19 11.02 3.92 2.15
C LEU A 19 9.68 4.09 2.88
N PHE A 20 8.83 5.01 2.45
CA PHE A 20 7.49 5.22 3.04
C PHE A 20 6.51 4.05 2.79
N HIS A 21 6.88 3.06 1.97
CA HIS A 21 6.06 1.88 1.73
C HIS A 21 6.59 0.65 2.47
N LYS A 22 7.65 0.79 3.27
CA LYS A 22 8.15 -0.28 4.11
C LYS A 22 7.37 -0.32 5.41
N ALA A 23 6.89 -1.51 5.76
CA ALA A 23 6.24 -1.77 7.04
C ALA A 23 7.20 -1.56 8.23
N ASN A 24 8.41 -2.11 8.12
CA ASN A 24 9.43 -2.03 9.16
C ASN A 24 10.70 -1.39 8.60
N PRO A 25 10.79 -0.05 8.61
CA PRO A 25 12.03 0.64 8.26
C PRO A 25 13.13 0.34 9.30
N ASP A 26 14.35 0.13 8.82
CA ASP A 26 15.50 -0.12 9.70
C ASP A 26 15.91 1.17 10.44
N ALA A 27 15.70 1.18 11.75
CA ALA A 27 16.05 2.28 12.64
C ALA A 27 17.44 2.14 13.27
N GLN A 28 18.05 0.95 13.24
CA GLN A 28 19.32 0.68 13.96
C GLN A 28 20.54 0.75 13.04
N LYS A 29 20.42 0.27 11.80
CA LYS A 29 21.56 0.17 10.89
C LYS A 29 21.69 1.42 10.04
N SER A 30 22.72 2.21 10.30
CA SER A 30 23.13 3.29 9.41
C SER A 30 23.72 2.73 8.11
N ARG A 31 23.28 3.28 6.98
CA ARG A 31 23.84 2.95 5.66
C ARG A 31 23.88 4.19 4.77
N TYR A 32 24.68 4.13 3.72
CA TYR A 32 24.73 5.21 2.76
C TYR A 32 23.44 5.28 1.94
N LEU A 33 22.71 6.40 2.04
CA LEU A 33 21.50 6.65 1.26
C LEU A 33 21.84 7.51 0.05
N PHE A 34 21.99 6.90 -1.12
CA PHE A 34 22.34 7.59 -2.37
C PHE A 34 21.41 8.76 -2.73
N GLY A 35 20.13 8.68 -2.34
CA GLY A 35 19.19 9.76 -2.55
C GLY A 35 19.51 11.04 -1.76
N LEU A 36 20.08 10.88 -0.57
CA LEU A 36 20.47 11.97 0.33
C LEU A 36 21.97 12.32 0.25
N ASN A 37 22.79 11.42 -0.31
CA ASN A 37 24.26 11.46 -0.30
C ASN A 37 24.87 11.49 1.12
N GLU A 38 24.21 10.87 2.09
CA GLU A 38 24.66 10.82 3.49
C GLU A 38 24.48 9.42 4.10
N TYR A 39 25.25 9.12 5.15
CA TYR A 39 25.00 7.96 6.00
C TYR A 39 23.86 8.27 6.96
N SER A 40 22.81 7.45 6.90
CA SER A 40 21.62 7.65 7.72
C SER A 40 20.85 6.32 7.88
N THR A 41 19.92 6.28 8.82
CA THR A 41 19.00 5.15 9.00
C THR A 41 17.78 5.32 8.09
N GLU A 42 17.04 4.22 7.83
CA GLU A 42 15.81 4.33 7.03
C GLU A 42 14.75 5.17 7.78
N GLN A 43 14.66 4.99 9.09
CA GLN A 43 13.75 5.75 9.94
C GLN A 43 14.05 7.26 9.88
N ASN A 44 15.31 7.66 10.06
CA ASN A 44 15.68 9.07 10.01
C ASN A 44 15.36 9.70 8.64
N ALA A 45 15.52 8.95 7.54
CA ALA A 45 15.11 9.42 6.23
C ALA A 45 13.58 9.62 6.14
N ILE A 46 12.79 8.71 6.70
CA ILE A 46 11.33 8.85 6.76
C ILE A 46 10.94 10.06 7.61
N ASP A 47 11.55 10.23 8.79
CA ASP A 47 11.29 11.33 9.71
C ASP A 47 11.53 12.69 9.03
N ILE A 48 12.64 12.85 8.31
CA ILE A 48 12.94 14.06 7.53
C ILE A 48 11.79 14.41 6.57
N GLY A 49 11.25 13.43 5.84
CA GLY A 49 10.17 13.67 4.89
C GLY A 49 8.80 13.86 5.55
N ALA A 50 8.51 13.10 6.61
CA ALA A 50 7.23 13.14 7.33
C ALA A 50 7.09 14.42 8.15
N ASP A 51 8.12 14.81 8.91
CA ASP A 51 8.11 15.98 9.79
C ASP A 51 7.96 17.30 9.02
N THR A 52 8.31 17.31 7.74
CA THR A 52 8.15 18.48 6.86
C THR A 52 6.68 18.88 6.70
N PHE A 53 5.75 17.91 6.75
CA PHE A 53 4.34 18.13 6.49
C PHE A 53 3.47 17.42 7.54
N PRO A 54 2.94 18.14 8.54
CA PRO A 54 2.15 17.54 9.63
C PRO A 54 0.98 16.67 9.14
N ALA A 55 0.25 17.13 8.11
CA ALA A 55 -0.85 16.37 7.53
C ALA A 55 -0.40 15.05 6.87
N PHE A 56 0.78 15.04 6.25
CA PHE A 56 1.36 13.83 5.66
C PHE A 56 1.86 12.88 6.76
N LYS A 57 2.49 13.40 7.82
CA LYS A 57 2.91 12.61 8.97
C LYS A 57 1.75 11.84 9.59
N THR A 58 0.65 12.53 9.91
CA THR A 58 -0.55 11.87 10.45
C THR A 58 -1.11 10.81 9.51
N ALA A 59 -1.13 11.10 8.20
CA ALA A 59 -1.61 10.13 7.21
C ALA A 59 -0.70 8.89 7.12
N TYR A 60 0.62 9.08 7.21
CA TYR A 60 1.61 8.01 7.21
C TYR A 60 1.52 7.15 8.47
N GLU A 61 1.44 7.76 9.66
CA GLU A 61 1.25 7.05 10.93
C GLU A 61 -0.03 6.21 10.92
N THR A 62 -1.15 6.81 10.47
CA THR A 62 -2.43 6.07 10.33
C THR A 62 -2.31 4.90 9.35
N TYR A 63 -1.55 5.06 8.27
CA TYR A 63 -1.29 3.98 7.32
C TYR A 63 -0.49 2.83 7.95
N ILE A 64 0.56 3.14 8.71
CA ILE A 64 1.37 2.14 9.41
C ILE A 64 0.52 1.39 10.43
N ASP A 65 -0.25 2.10 11.26
CA ASP A 65 -1.15 1.48 12.25
C ASP A 65 -2.15 0.53 11.57
N LEU A 66 -2.73 0.96 10.44
CA LEU A 66 -3.68 0.14 9.69
C LEU A 66 -3.02 -1.08 9.05
N HIS A 67 -1.81 -0.91 8.51
CA HIS A 67 -1.02 -2.00 7.93
C HIS A 67 -0.67 -3.04 8.99
N ASP A 68 -0.21 -2.61 10.16
CA ASP A 68 0.24 -3.49 11.23
C ASP A 68 -0.94 -4.22 11.89
N ALA A 69 -2.06 -3.54 12.11
CA ALA A 69 -3.28 -4.19 12.58
C ALA A 69 -3.78 -5.26 11.57
N LEU A 70 -3.66 -4.99 10.27
CA LEU A 70 -4.03 -5.94 9.22
C LEU A 70 -3.07 -7.15 9.18
N MET A 71 -1.76 -6.92 9.18
CA MET A 71 -0.75 -7.99 9.10
C MET A 71 -0.66 -8.81 10.39
N GLY A 72 -0.88 -8.18 11.54
CA GLY A 72 -0.98 -8.83 12.86
C GLY A 72 -2.31 -9.56 13.09
N ARG A 73 -3.27 -9.46 12.16
CA ARG A 73 -4.63 -10.04 12.27
C ARG A 73 -5.41 -9.52 13.49
N HIS A 74 -5.11 -8.30 13.94
CA HIS A 74 -5.77 -7.61 15.04
C HIS A 74 -7.06 -6.95 14.55
N ALA A 75 -8.08 -7.77 14.29
CA ALA A 75 -9.31 -7.31 13.65
C ALA A 75 -10.08 -6.25 14.46
N ASP A 76 -10.01 -6.31 15.79
CA ASP A 76 -10.68 -5.34 16.67
C ASP A 76 -9.94 -3.99 16.68
N GLU A 77 -8.60 -4.00 16.68
CA GLU A 77 -7.78 -2.80 16.53
C GLU A 77 -8.01 -2.14 15.17
N LEU A 78 -8.01 -2.94 14.10
CA LEU A 78 -8.30 -2.47 12.75
C LEU A 78 -9.68 -1.81 12.66
N LYS A 79 -10.70 -2.42 13.30
CA LYS A 79 -12.04 -1.86 13.37
C LYS A 79 -12.06 -0.53 14.12
N ASN A 80 -11.33 -0.44 15.24
CA ASN A 80 -11.26 0.78 16.04
C ASN A 80 -10.60 1.92 15.27
N ILE A 81 -9.48 1.66 14.57
CA ILE A 81 -8.79 2.64 13.73
C ILE A 81 -9.74 3.17 12.65
N ILE A 82 -10.40 2.29 11.90
CA ILE A 82 -11.30 2.70 10.80
C ILE A 82 -12.52 3.49 11.33
N THR A 83 -13.03 3.14 12.51
CA THR A 83 -14.27 3.75 13.04
C THR A 83 -14.02 5.09 13.72
N ASN A 84 -12.89 5.21 14.41
CA ASN A 84 -12.54 6.41 15.19
C ASN A 84 -11.74 7.44 14.38
N TYR A 85 -11.35 7.11 13.15
CA TYR A 85 -10.67 8.04 12.25
C TYR A 85 -11.47 9.35 12.07
N GLN A 86 -10.79 10.48 12.29
CA GLN A 86 -11.33 11.82 12.09
C GLN A 86 -10.81 12.39 10.77
N PRO A 87 -11.68 12.78 9.83
CA PRO A 87 -11.27 13.38 8.57
C PRO A 87 -10.46 14.66 8.79
N ASN A 88 -9.38 14.82 8.04
CA ASN A 88 -8.46 15.96 8.15
C ASN A 88 -8.24 16.69 6.81
N GLY A 89 -9.08 16.42 5.80
CA GLY A 89 -9.01 17.04 4.48
C GLY A 89 -7.92 16.44 3.57
N THR A 90 -7.34 15.30 3.96
CA THR A 90 -6.32 14.61 3.16
C THR A 90 -6.96 13.56 2.22
N PRO A 91 -6.24 13.12 1.17
CA PRO A 91 -6.71 12.02 0.33
C PRO A 91 -6.99 10.71 1.09
N LEU A 92 -6.43 10.55 2.29
CA LEU A 92 -6.69 9.41 3.18
C LEU A 92 -8.17 9.32 3.56
N ASP A 93 -8.88 10.45 3.67
CA ASP A 93 -10.30 10.49 4.02
C ASP A 93 -11.15 9.66 3.06
N THR A 94 -10.83 9.70 1.76
CA THR A 94 -11.53 8.92 0.73
C THR A 94 -11.29 7.42 0.90
N ALA A 95 -10.05 7.04 1.19
CA ALA A 95 -9.70 5.65 1.46
C ALA A 95 -10.40 5.16 2.74
N MET A 96 -10.41 5.98 3.80
CA MET A 96 -11.04 5.63 5.07
C MET A 96 -12.55 5.52 4.96
N HIS A 97 -13.19 6.40 4.18
CA HIS A 97 -14.60 6.28 3.85
C HIS A 97 -14.91 4.95 3.14
N THR A 98 -14.08 4.55 2.18
CA THR A 98 -14.24 3.30 1.43
C THR A 98 -14.06 2.07 2.34
N LEU A 99 -13.07 2.11 3.22
CA LEU A 99 -12.83 1.05 4.21
C LEU A 99 -14.00 0.95 5.21
N ARG A 100 -14.52 2.08 5.68
CA ARG A 100 -15.69 2.12 6.58
C ARG A 100 -16.95 1.56 5.91
N LYS A 101 -17.19 1.88 4.64
CA LYS A 101 -18.30 1.31 3.85
C LYS A 101 -18.20 -0.21 3.71
N ASN A 102 -16.99 -0.74 3.58
CA ASN A 102 -16.73 -2.18 3.38
C ASN A 102 -16.18 -2.87 4.64
N LEU A 103 -16.45 -2.32 5.83
CA LEU A 103 -15.81 -2.72 7.09
C LEU A 103 -15.94 -4.22 7.38
N ASN A 104 -17.11 -4.81 7.13
CA ASN A 104 -17.33 -6.25 7.34
C ASN A 104 -16.38 -7.10 6.47
N GLY A 105 -16.16 -6.70 5.21
CA GLY A 105 -15.24 -7.37 4.31
C GLY A 105 -13.79 -7.23 4.77
N VAL A 106 -13.41 -6.06 5.25
CA VAL A 106 -12.07 -5.78 5.78
C VAL A 106 -11.77 -6.60 7.03
N ILE A 107 -12.70 -6.66 7.98
CA ILE A 107 -12.58 -7.47 9.20
C ILE A 107 -12.50 -8.96 8.86
N ASN A 108 -13.34 -9.43 7.93
CA ASN A 108 -13.32 -10.83 7.50
C ASN A 108 -12.00 -11.17 6.78
N ALA A 109 -11.47 -10.25 5.98
CA ALA A 109 -10.16 -10.43 5.33
C ALA A 109 -9.03 -10.53 6.36
N ALA A 110 -9.03 -9.69 7.39
CA ALA A 110 -8.03 -9.74 8.47
C ALA A 110 -8.09 -11.05 9.28
N LYS A 111 -9.28 -11.63 9.45
CA LYS A 111 -9.49 -12.91 10.15
C LYS A 111 -9.23 -14.14 9.28
N SER A 112 -9.30 -13.99 7.96
CA SER A 112 -9.15 -15.10 7.03
C SER A 112 -7.75 -15.69 7.06
N SER A 113 -7.65 -17.01 7.10
CA SER A 113 -6.41 -17.75 6.88
C SER A 113 -6.08 -17.96 5.40
N TYR A 114 -7.07 -17.75 4.52
CA TYR A 114 -6.92 -17.91 3.08
C TYR A 114 -6.23 -16.71 2.45
N SER A 115 -5.25 -16.97 1.58
CA SER A 115 -4.61 -15.93 0.79
C SER A 115 -5.40 -15.68 -0.50
N ASN A 116 -5.36 -14.44 -0.99
CA ASN A 116 -5.89 -14.09 -2.31
C ASN A 116 -4.97 -14.56 -3.45
N GLY A 117 -3.78 -15.08 -3.14
CA GLY A 117 -2.75 -15.46 -4.12
C GLY A 117 -3.25 -16.40 -5.23
N PRO A 118 -3.97 -17.50 -4.92
CA PRO A 118 -4.52 -18.38 -5.96
C PRO A 118 -5.49 -17.66 -6.91
N ILE A 119 -6.39 -16.85 -6.36
CA ILE A 119 -7.39 -16.09 -7.14
C ILE A 119 -6.69 -15.02 -7.99
N GLU A 120 -5.72 -14.31 -7.43
CA GLU A 120 -4.89 -13.34 -8.14
C GLU A 120 -4.08 -13.99 -9.27
N GLY A 121 -3.54 -15.18 -9.03
CA GLY A 121 -2.84 -15.98 -10.03
C GLY A 121 -3.74 -16.35 -11.21
N ILE A 122 -4.96 -16.80 -10.94
CA ILE A 122 -5.96 -17.07 -11.98
C ILE A 122 -6.31 -15.78 -12.74
N ASN A 123 -6.58 -14.69 -12.03
CA ASN A 123 -6.87 -13.38 -12.63
C ASN A 123 -5.72 -12.90 -13.54
N ARG A 124 -4.47 -13.15 -13.15
CA ARG A 124 -3.30 -12.84 -13.98
C ARG A 124 -3.29 -13.66 -15.27
N LYS A 125 -3.47 -14.99 -15.19
CA LYS A 125 -3.54 -15.87 -16.37
C LYS A 125 -4.65 -15.44 -17.34
N ILE A 126 -5.83 -15.11 -16.83
CA ILE A 126 -6.96 -14.63 -17.65
C ILE A 126 -6.61 -13.30 -18.34
N LYS A 127 -6.02 -12.36 -17.61
CA LYS A 127 -5.60 -11.07 -18.17
C LYS A 127 -4.49 -11.22 -19.21
N GLU A 128 -3.56 -12.17 -19.03
CA GLU A 128 -2.52 -12.50 -20.01
C GLU A 128 -3.13 -13.11 -21.27
N LEU A 129 -4.04 -14.08 -21.14
CA LEU A 129 -4.78 -14.66 -22.26
C LEU A 129 -5.52 -13.58 -23.06
N LYS A 130 -6.22 -12.66 -22.38
CA LYS A 130 -6.92 -11.54 -23.02
C LYS A 130 -5.96 -10.64 -23.81
N ARG A 131 -4.75 -10.39 -23.30
CA ARG A 131 -3.73 -9.56 -23.98
C ARG A 131 -3.09 -10.27 -25.16
N ALA A 132 -2.81 -11.56 -25.05
CA ALA A 132 -2.20 -12.35 -26.11
C ALA A 132 -3.16 -12.61 -27.29
N CYS A 133 -4.46 -12.60 -27.04
CA CYS A 133 -5.47 -12.98 -28.01
C CYS A 133 -6.34 -11.81 -28.47
N TYR A 134 -5.72 -10.69 -28.86
CA TYR A 134 -6.39 -9.70 -29.71
C TYR A 134 -6.95 -10.41 -30.95
N GLY A 135 -8.27 -10.64 -31.00
CA GLY A 135 -8.93 -11.31 -32.14
C GLY A 135 -9.75 -12.57 -31.83
N PHE A 136 -10.11 -12.86 -30.57
CA PHE A 136 -11.18 -13.86 -30.35
C PHE A 136 -12.52 -13.31 -30.86
N SER A 137 -12.92 -13.74 -32.07
CA SER A 137 -14.22 -13.42 -32.65
C SER A 137 -15.38 -14.13 -31.94
N ASN A 138 -15.09 -15.22 -31.20
CA ASN A 138 -16.08 -16.05 -30.52
C ASN A 138 -15.77 -16.15 -29.01
N GLN A 139 -16.71 -15.68 -28.19
CA GLN A 139 -16.65 -15.68 -26.73
C GLN A 139 -16.59 -17.10 -26.13
N ALA A 140 -17.23 -18.09 -26.74
CA ALA A 140 -17.20 -19.48 -26.26
C ALA A 140 -15.77 -20.04 -26.28
N ASN A 141 -14.99 -19.75 -27.32
CA ASN A 141 -13.60 -20.18 -27.43
C ASN A 141 -12.72 -19.54 -26.35
N MET A 142 -13.02 -18.30 -25.94
CA MET A 142 -12.35 -17.65 -24.81
C MET A 142 -12.65 -18.41 -23.51
N PHE A 143 -13.91 -18.75 -23.24
CA PHE A 143 -14.28 -19.49 -22.03
C PHE A 143 -13.68 -20.89 -21.99
N THR A 144 -13.65 -21.62 -23.12
CA THR A 144 -12.98 -22.93 -23.20
C THR A 144 -11.51 -22.83 -22.83
N ARG A 145 -10.79 -21.81 -23.31
CA ARG A 145 -9.38 -21.60 -22.95
C ARG A 145 -9.19 -21.18 -21.49
N VAL A 146 -10.08 -20.36 -20.95
CA VAL A 146 -10.04 -20.02 -19.51
C VAL A 146 -10.25 -21.28 -18.67
N TYR A 147 -11.20 -22.14 -19.03
CA TYR A 147 -11.44 -23.42 -18.35
C TYR A 147 -10.18 -24.32 -18.38
N GLN A 148 -9.52 -24.44 -19.52
CA GLN A 148 -8.27 -25.19 -19.68
C GLN A 148 -7.08 -24.63 -18.87
N LEU A 149 -7.09 -23.35 -18.50
CA LEU A 149 -6.03 -22.72 -17.71
C LEU A 149 -6.21 -22.87 -16.18
N ILE A 150 -7.43 -23.19 -15.77
CA ILE A 150 -7.87 -23.31 -14.36
C ILE A 150 -7.95 -24.78 -13.94
N ALA A 151 -8.31 -25.68 -14.87
CA ALA A 151 -8.26 -27.14 -14.69
C ALA A 151 -6.80 -27.64 -14.57
#